data_AF-A0A8T3KSC2-F1
#
_entry.id   AF-A0A8T3KSC2-F1
#
_cell.length_a   1.000
_cell.length_b   1.000
_cell.length_c   1.000
_cell.angle_alpha   90.00
_cell.angle_beta   90.00
_cell.angle_gamma   90.00
#
_symmetry.space_group_name_H-M   'P 1'
#
loop_
_entity.id
_entity.type
_entity.pdbx_description
1 polymer ?
#
loop_
_entity_poly.entity_id
_entity_poly.type
_entity_poly.pdbx_seq_one_letter_code
_entity_poly.pdbx_strand_id
1 'polypeptide(L)'
;MRGFGLIKFISVLMIAAVTAGCAAQPGKEQTSKLTVEEIKNNYPDEKILDIHELESRYVLVEVQRDTYANRFELYNLETGERDVLPTGVEYTELHEIVNQNHVVLLATGRDSESSYQNFPYYKRFIKNSGVDDKDNSFICINEDRYLDIGEKTGTDSGKRGVLSAVIVGLESVEFLFKPERGKEAGFYAAFTDIPATEIMAEEDNSVMLVRFEDAAVEGAVGYNGILYGGDNPYFSRLEVREEDSGVSVYIHLTESAGRYLVKKGRLPLPTGFPYLHLEFRSGLEF
;
A
#
# COMPACT_ATOMS: atom_id res chain seq x y z
N MET A 1 -87.95 27.43 -28.34
CA MET A 1 -86.83 28.24 -27.81
C MET A 1 -85.64 27.97 -28.72
N ARG A 2 -85.32 28.91 -29.63
CA ARG A 2 -84.10 29.75 -29.60
C ARG A 2 -82.82 28.92 -29.44
N GLY A 3 -81.89 28.84 -30.38
CA GLY A 3 -81.73 29.50 -31.67
C GLY A 3 -80.38 29.10 -32.32
N PHE A 4 -80.33 29.26 -33.65
CA PHE A 4 -79.22 29.76 -34.50
C PHE A 4 -77.76 29.40 -34.14
N GLY A 5 -77.03 28.68 -35.00
CA GLY A 5 -76.24 29.23 -36.12
C GLY A 5 -74.74 28.98 -35.81
N LEU A 6 -73.79 28.74 -36.71
CA LEU A 6 -73.51 29.34 -38.01
C LEU A 6 -72.43 28.49 -38.73
N ILE A 7 -72.49 28.49 -40.05
CA ILE A 7 -71.56 27.92 -41.05
C ILE A 7 -70.19 28.63 -41.05
N LYS A 8 -69.08 27.91 -41.37
CA LYS A 8 -67.94 28.30 -42.25
C LYS A 8 -66.92 27.14 -42.34
N PHE A 9 -66.70 26.46 -43.48
CA PHE A 9 -65.94 26.75 -44.72
C PHE A 9 -64.39 26.60 -44.62
N ILE A 10 -63.80 25.93 -45.63
CA ILE A 10 -62.40 25.99 -46.15
C ILE A 10 -61.34 25.18 -45.38
N SER A 11 -60.34 24.49 -45.96
CA SER A 11 -60.01 23.94 -47.29
C SER A 11 -58.72 23.11 -47.11
N VAL A 12 -58.48 22.20 -48.05
CA VAL A 12 -57.25 21.42 -48.28
C VAL A 12 -55.98 22.29 -48.37
N LEU A 13 -54.87 21.83 -47.79
CA LEU A 13 -53.53 22.10 -48.33
C LEU A 13 -52.54 20.97 -48.00
N MET A 14 -52.12 20.22 -49.03
CA MET A 14 -50.89 19.42 -49.01
C MET A 14 -49.68 20.34 -49.13
N ILE A 15 -48.63 20.10 -48.35
CA ILE A 15 -47.27 20.53 -48.69
C ILE A 15 -46.35 19.32 -48.56
N ALA A 16 -45.74 18.95 -49.69
CA ALA A 16 -44.70 17.95 -49.81
C ALA A 16 -43.38 18.49 -49.22
N ALA A 17 -42.76 17.72 -48.33
CA ALA A 17 -41.43 18.02 -47.81
C ALA A 17 -40.36 17.49 -48.78
N VAL A 18 -39.55 18.41 -49.30
CA VAL A 18 -38.30 18.13 -50.00
C VAL A 18 -37.24 17.82 -48.94
N THR A 19 -36.81 16.56 -48.83
CA THR A 19 -35.60 16.22 -48.06
C THR A 19 -34.39 16.36 -48.97
N ALA A 20 -33.68 17.47 -48.82
CA ALA A 20 -32.33 17.62 -49.34
C ALA A 20 -31.41 16.62 -48.62
N GLY A 21 -30.82 15.70 -49.37
CA GLY A 21 -29.78 14.82 -48.87
C GLY A 21 -28.51 15.60 -48.57
N CYS A 22 -28.14 15.69 -47.30
CA CYS A 22 -26.76 15.94 -46.92
C CYS A 22 -26.00 14.61 -46.99
N ALA A 23 -25.11 14.52 -47.98
CA ALA A 23 -24.11 13.47 -48.04
C ALA A 23 -23.23 13.54 -46.79
N ALA A 24 -23.27 12.50 -45.96
CA ALA A 24 -22.30 12.29 -44.90
C ALA A 24 -20.93 12.05 -45.54
N GLN A 25 -19.95 12.90 -45.21
CA GLN A 25 -18.55 12.59 -45.48
C GLN A 25 -18.12 11.43 -44.55
N PRO A 26 -17.41 10.41 -45.06
CA PRO A 26 -16.87 9.36 -44.20
C PRO A 26 -15.78 9.98 -43.32
N GLY A 27 -15.95 9.84 -42.00
CA GLY A 27 -14.96 10.25 -41.02
C GLY A 27 -13.63 9.55 -41.28
N LYS A 28 -12.54 10.32 -41.26
CA LYS A 28 -11.20 9.76 -41.14
C LYS A 28 -11.11 9.09 -39.76
N GLU A 29 -11.19 7.77 -39.72
CA GLU A 29 -10.59 7.00 -38.62
C GLU A 29 -9.08 7.23 -38.69
N GLN A 30 -8.60 8.19 -37.91
CA GLN A 30 -7.18 8.39 -37.70
C GLN A 30 -6.79 7.54 -36.50
N THR A 31 -6.60 6.24 -36.72
CA THR A 31 -5.94 5.34 -35.77
C THR A 31 -4.43 5.59 -35.81
N SER A 32 -3.99 6.79 -35.39
CA SER A 32 -2.57 6.96 -35.10
C SER A 32 -2.28 6.21 -33.81
N LYS A 33 -1.46 5.16 -33.91
CA LYS A 33 -0.92 4.47 -32.73
C LYS A 33 -0.25 5.52 -31.84
N LEU A 34 -0.58 5.52 -30.56
CA LEU A 34 0.00 6.39 -29.56
C LEU A 34 1.50 6.04 -29.43
N THR A 35 2.35 7.07 -29.41
CA THR A 35 3.80 6.92 -29.24
C THR A 35 4.25 7.26 -27.82
N VAL A 36 5.42 6.77 -27.42
CA VAL A 36 6.00 7.09 -26.10
C VAL A 36 6.26 8.59 -25.96
N GLU A 37 6.67 9.25 -27.04
CA GLU A 37 6.86 10.71 -27.10
C GLU A 37 5.57 11.48 -26.85
N GLU A 38 4.44 11.01 -27.40
CA GLU A 38 3.13 11.60 -27.13
C GLU A 38 2.69 11.37 -25.68
N ILE A 39 2.96 10.18 -25.12
CA ILE A 39 2.68 9.89 -23.70
C ILE A 39 3.45 10.85 -22.78
N LYS A 40 4.71 11.14 -23.08
CA LYS A 40 5.53 12.09 -22.29
C LYS A 40 4.91 13.48 -22.20
N ASN A 41 4.16 13.90 -23.23
CA ASN A 41 3.49 15.20 -23.23
C ASN A 41 2.26 15.27 -22.31
N ASN A 42 1.79 14.13 -21.78
CA ASN A 42 0.67 14.09 -20.83
C ASN A 42 1.07 14.51 -19.40
N TYR A 43 2.37 14.70 -19.13
CA TYR A 43 2.90 14.95 -17.78
C TYR A 43 3.67 16.28 -17.71
N PRO A 44 3.02 17.44 -17.97
CA PRO A 44 3.72 18.74 -17.99
C PRO A 44 4.21 19.20 -16.61
N ASP A 45 3.53 18.78 -15.54
CA ASP A 45 3.80 19.18 -14.15
C ASP A 45 4.35 18.04 -13.29
N GLU A 46 4.72 16.92 -13.91
CA GLU A 46 5.11 15.70 -13.22
C GLU A 46 6.40 15.14 -13.81
N LYS A 47 7.18 14.49 -12.97
CA LYS A 47 8.41 13.83 -13.38
C LYS A 47 8.07 12.39 -13.74
N ILE A 48 8.42 12.00 -14.97
CA ILE A 48 8.45 10.59 -15.36
C ILE A 48 9.70 9.97 -14.72
N LEU A 49 9.49 8.99 -13.87
CA LEU A 49 10.57 8.26 -13.18
C LEU A 49 11.10 7.13 -14.06
N ASP A 50 10.18 6.34 -14.65
CA ASP A 50 10.53 5.25 -15.57
C ASP A 50 9.41 4.94 -16.58
N ILE A 51 9.75 4.24 -17.65
CA ILE A 51 8.85 3.77 -18.70
C ILE A 51 9.21 2.32 -19.06
N HIS A 52 8.32 1.38 -18.76
CA HIS A 52 8.49 -0.03 -19.06
C HIS A 52 7.67 -0.44 -20.28
N GLU A 53 8.34 -0.84 -21.36
CA GLU A 53 7.68 -1.38 -22.56
C GLU A 53 7.24 -2.83 -22.35
N LEU A 54 5.99 -3.13 -22.71
CA LEU A 54 5.34 -4.42 -22.50
C LEU A 54 4.73 -4.94 -23.81
N GLU A 55 5.21 -6.09 -24.27
CA GLU A 55 4.66 -6.82 -25.44
C GLU A 55 4.46 -5.96 -26.70
N SER A 56 5.30 -4.93 -26.93
CA SER A 56 5.24 -3.98 -28.06
C SER A 56 3.95 -3.16 -28.22
N ARG A 57 2.97 -3.35 -27.34
CA ARG A 57 1.63 -2.72 -27.41
C ARG A 57 1.26 -1.95 -26.15
N TYR A 58 1.95 -2.22 -25.05
CA TYR A 58 1.66 -1.59 -23.79
C TYR A 58 2.90 -0.90 -23.25
N VAL A 59 2.67 0.14 -22.46
CA VAL A 59 3.72 0.84 -21.74
C VAL A 59 3.21 1.14 -20.35
N LEU A 60 3.96 0.72 -19.33
CA LEU A 60 3.71 1.11 -17.95
C LEU A 60 4.60 2.30 -17.61
N VAL A 61 3.99 3.44 -17.29
CA VAL A 61 4.69 4.67 -16.96
C VAL A 61 4.64 4.89 -15.46
N GLU A 62 5.80 5.13 -14.85
CA GLU A 62 5.90 5.58 -13.47
C GLU A 62 6.07 7.09 -13.45
N VAL A 63 5.20 7.79 -12.73
CA VAL A 63 5.24 9.26 -12.62
C VAL A 63 5.13 9.71 -11.17
N GLN A 64 5.71 10.87 -10.89
CA GLN A 64 5.68 11.48 -9.57
C GLN A 64 5.51 12.99 -9.66
N ARG A 65 4.64 13.53 -8.81
CA ARG A 65 4.48 14.97 -8.60
C ARG A 65 5.20 15.38 -7.32
N ASP A 66 6.31 16.10 -7.43
CA ASP A 66 7.10 16.64 -6.31
C ASP A 66 7.06 15.78 -5.02
N THR A 67 6.64 16.32 -3.87
CA THR A 67 6.59 15.63 -2.57
C THR A 67 5.51 14.56 -2.44
N TYR A 68 4.77 14.23 -3.50
CA TYR A 68 3.74 13.19 -3.49
C TYR A 68 4.32 11.82 -3.82
N ALA A 69 3.62 10.77 -3.39
CA ALA A 69 3.93 9.42 -3.79
C ALA A 69 3.85 9.25 -5.31
N ASN A 70 4.66 8.33 -5.84
CA ASN A 70 4.63 7.94 -7.23
C ASN A 70 3.37 7.12 -7.56
N ARG A 71 2.96 7.15 -8.82
CA ARG A 71 1.86 6.34 -9.35
C ARG A 71 2.25 5.71 -10.68
N PHE A 72 1.51 4.66 -11.03
CA PHE A 72 1.74 3.88 -12.24
C PHE A 72 0.52 3.95 -13.16
N GLU A 73 0.78 4.15 -14.45
CA GLU A 73 -0.25 4.26 -15.48
C GLU A 73 0.09 3.37 -16.67
N LEU A 74 -0.82 2.47 -17.02
CA LEU A 74 -0.67 1.56 -18.15
C LEU A 74 -1.33 2.14 -19.39
N TYR A 75 -0.56 2.31 -20.46
CA TYR A 75 -1.04 2.76 -21.76
C TYR A 75 -1.10 1.61 -22.75
N ASN A 76 -2.17 1.57 -23.54
CA ASN A 76 -2.26 0.76 -24.74
C ASN A 76 -1.90 1.64 -25.95
N LEU A 77 -0.77 1.35 -26.59
CA LEU A 77 -0.25 2.10 -27.73
C LEU A 77 -1.13 1.98 -28.99
N GLU A 78 -1.94 0.92 -29.10
CA GLU A 78 -2.80 0.72 -30.27
C GLU A 78 -4.13 1.46 -30.14
N THR A 79 -4.73 1.47 -28.94
CA THR A 79 -6.05 2.08 -28.70
C THR A 79 -5.96 3.49 -28.12
N GLY A 80 -4.80 3.89 -27.59
CA GLY A 80 -4.63 5.11 -26.81
C GLY A 80 -5.29 5.05 -25.43
N GLU A 81 -5.76 3.88 -25.00
CA GLU A 81 -6.33 3.67 -23.67
C GLU A 81 -5.26 3.86 -22.59
N ARG A 82 -5.69 4.43 -21.46
CA ARG A 82 -4.89 4.70 -20.28
C ARG A 82 -5.66 4.15 -19.08
N ASP A 83 -5.00 3.30 -18.32
CA ASP A 83 -5.49 2.69 -17.10
C ASP A 83 -4.58 3.11 -15.93
N VAL A 84 -5.15 3.66 -14.86
CA VAL A 84 -4.38 4.06 -13.68
C VAL A 84 -4.37 2.91 -12.68
N LEU A 85 -3.18 2.51 -12.20
CA LEU A 85 -3.09 1.57 -11.10
C LEU A 85 -3.44 2.32 -9.80
N PRO A 86 -4.39 1.85 -8.98
CA PRO A 86 -4.81 2.54 -7.75
C PRO A 86 -3.76 2.39 -6.64
N THR A 87 -2.60 3.04 -6.78
CA THR A 87 -1.47 2.95 -5.84
C THR A 87 -1.71 3.71 -4.53
N GLY A 88 -2.61 4.69 -4.52
CA GLY A 88 -2.93 5.49 -3.33
C GLY A 88 -1.87 6.55 -3.04
N VAL A 89 -1.65 6.83 -1.75
CA VAL A 89 -0.74 7.89 -1.25
C VAL A 89 0.60 7.35 -0.75
N GLU A 90 0.85 6.05 -0.93
CA GLU A 90 2.06 5.38 -0.48
C GLU A 90 3.12 5.36 -1.56
N TYR A 91 4.36 5.61 -1.17
CA TYR A 91 5.51 5.41 -2.05
C TYR A 91 5.62 3.92 -2.41
N THR A 92 5.79 3.64 -3.69
CA THR A 92 5.85 2.27 -4.22
C THR A 92 7.06 2.11 -5.13
N GLU A 93 7.53 0.88 -5.28
CA GLU A 93 8.59 0.51 -6.22
C GLU A 93 8.07 -0.62 -7.11
N LEU A 94 8.44 -0.62 -8.39
CA LEU A 94 8.10 -1.72 -9.26
C LEU A 94 8.82 -2.99 -8.78
N HIS A 95 8.05 -4.04 -8.46
CA HIS A 95 8.61 -5.32 -8.03
C HIS A 95 8.64 -6.33 -9.17
N GLU A 96 7.51 -6.53 -9.85
CA GLU A 96 7.38 -7.52 -10.92
C GLU A 96 6.31 -7.08 -11.93
N ILE A 97 6.57 -7.33 -13.21
CA ILE A 97 5.54 -7.29 -14.26
C ILE A 97 5.34 -8.70 -14.78
N VAL A 98 4.24 -9.34 -14.37
CA VAL A 98 3.89 -10.69 -14.85
C VAL A 98 3.36 -10.60 -16.28
N ASN A 99 2.48 -9.65 -16.54
CA ASN A 99 2.00 -9.25 -17.87
C ASN A 99 1.23 -7.91 -17.76
N GLN A 100 0.65 -7.43 -18.87
CA GLN A 100 -0.10 -6.17 -18.91
C GLN A 100 -1.35 -6.14 -17.99
N ASN A 101 -1.87 -7.30 -17.61
CA ASN A 101 -3.04 -7.40 -16.74
C ASN A 101 -2.65 -7.70 -15.28
N HIS A 102 -1.36 -7.86 -14.99
CA HIS A 102 -0.88 -8.29 -13.69
C HIS A 102 0.49 -7.69 -13.37
N VAL A 103 0.47 -6.69 -12.47
CA VAL A 103 1.65 -5.96 -12.01
C VAL A 103 1.74 -6.07 -10.49
N VAL A 104 2.93 -6.27 -9.97
CA VAL A 104 3.21 -6.30 -8.53
C VAL A 104 4.13 -5.14 -8.19
N LEU A 105 3.70 -4.32 -7.23
CA LEU A 105 4.50 -3.24 -6.67
C LEU A 105 4.87 -3.56 -5.22
N LEU A 106 6.00 -3.06 -4.76
CA LEU A 106 6.39 -3.03 -3.36
C LEU A 106 5.98 -1.68 -2.77
N ALA A 107 5.04 -1.65 -1.83
CA ALA A 107 4.81 -0.46 -1.02
C ALA A 107 5.95 -0.32 -0.02
N THR A 108 6.65 0.82 -0.02
CA THR A 108 7.82 1.02 0.86
C THR A 108 7.43 1.29 2.31
N GLY A 109 6.13 1.40 2.59
CA GLY A 109 5.60 1.77 3.90
C GLY A 109 5.57 3.26 4.20
N ARG A 110 6.16 4.11 3.35
CA ARG A 110 6.10 5.58 3.50
C ARG A 110 4.85 6.13 2.83
N ASP A 111 4.28 7.17 3.43
CA ASP A 111 3.07 7.85 2.96
C ASP A 111 3.40 9.33 2.66
N SER A 112 2.90 9.86 1.55
CA SER A 112 3.15 11.26 1.19
C SER A 112 2.25 12.28 1.91
N GLU A 113 1.14 11.82 2.47
CA GLU A 113 0.14 12.65 3.16
C GLU A 113 0.18 12.47 4.69
N SER A 114 0.91 11.46 5.16
CA SER A 114 1.01 11.11 6.58
C SER A 114 2.43 10.79 7.01
N SER A 115 2.79 11.15 8.25
CA SER A 115 4.04 10.68 8.87
C SER A 115 3.93 9.26 9.44
N TYR A 116 2.76 8.63 9.35
CA TYR A 116 2.56 7.23 9.72
C TYR A 116 3.21 6.33 8.68
N GLN A 117 4.07 5.41 9.11
CA GLN A 117 4.78 4.52 8.21
C GLN A 117 4.41 3.06 8.48
N ASN A 118 3.99 2.32 7.47
CA ASN A 118 3.85 0.88 7.56
C ASN A 118 5.20 0.18 7.34
N PHE A 119 5.27 -1.10 7.68
CA PHE A 119 6.34 -1.94 7.16
C PHE A 119 6.08 -2.27 5.68
N PRO A 120 7.11 -2.51 4.86
CA PRO A 120 6.93 -2.79 3.44
C PRO A 120 6.05 -4.03 3.18
N TYR A 121 5.19 -3.94 2.16
CA TYR A 121 4.28 -5.02 1.76
C TYR A 121 4.02 -4.98 0.25
N TYR A 122 3.49 -6.06 -0.33
CA TYR A 122 3.24 -6.12 -1.77
C TYR A 122 1.83 -5.62 -2.11
N LYS A 123 1.72 -4.92 -3.24
CA LYS A 123 0.46 -4.56 -3.87
C LYS A 123 0.36 -5.26 -5.22
N ARG A 124 -0.58 -6.19 -5.33
CA ARG A 124 -0.87 -6.92 -6.57
C ARG A 124 -2.02 -6.26 -7.30
N PHE A 125 -1.75 -5.77 -8.50
CA PHE A 125 -2.73 -5.17 -9.38
C PHE A 125 -3.17 -6.17 -10.44
N ILE A 126 -4.47 -6.47 -10.47
CA ILE A 126 -5.06 -7.41 -11.44
C ILE A 126 -6.13 -6.66 -12.24
N LYS A 127 -6.04 -6.72 -13.58
CA LYS A 127 -7.00 -6.04 -14.45
C LYS A 127 -8.38 -6.70 -14.35
N ASN A 128 -9.40 -5.90 -14.06
CA ASN A 128 -10.79 -6.31 -13.99
C ASN A 128 -11.43 -6.20 -15.38
N SER A 129 -11.51 -7.32 -16.11
CA SER A 129 -11.96 -7.37 -17.50
C SER A 129 -13.48 -7.18 -17.72
N GLY A 130 -14.17 -6.43 -16.86
CA GLY A 130 -15.62 -6.21 -16.94
C GLY A 130 -16.09 -4.84 -16.46
N VAL A 131 -15.18 -3.89 -16.25
CA VAL A 131 -15.49 -2.54 -15.78
C VAL A 131 -15.00 -1.55 -16.83
N ASP A 132 -15.93 -0.83 -17.47
CA ASP A 132 -15.64 0.21 -18.48
C ASP A 132 -15.12 1.52 -17.85
N ASP A 133 -14.84 1.51 -16.55
CA ASP A 133 -14.28 2.64 -15.81
C ASP A 133 -12.75 2.55 -15.80
N LYS A 134 -12.11 3.41 -16.58
CA LYS A 134 -10.65 3.48 -16.75
C LYS A 134 -9.90 3.82 -15.46
N ASP A 135 -10.58 4.43 -14.50
CA ASP A 135 -10.01 4.76 -13.19
C ASP A 135 -10.13 3.58 -12.20
N ASN A 136 -10.89 2.53 -12.55
CA ASN A 136 -11.16 1.34 -11.74
C ASN A 136 -10.92 0.02 -12.50
N SER A 137 -10.09 0.06 -13.55
CA SER A 137 -9.82 -1.11 -14.38
C SER A 137 -8.88 -2.11 -13.70
N PHE A 138 -8.27 -1.77 -12.56
CA PHE A 138 -7.47 -2.67 -11.74
C PHE A 138 -8.04 -2.83 -10.33
N ILE A 139 -8.06 -4.06 -9.83
CA ILE A 139 -8.19 -4.33 -8.39
C ILE A 139 -6.80 -4.36 -7.75
N CYS A 140 -6.68 -3.82 -6.55
CA CYS A 140 -5.47 -3.91 -5.74
C CYS A 140 -5.68 -4.90 -4.60
N ILE A 141 -4.79 -5.88 -4.48
CA ILE A 141 -4.74 -6.83 -3.37
C ILE A 141 -3.44 -6.59 -2.62
N ASN A 142 -3.54 -6.29 -1.34
CA ASN A 142 -2.37 -6.15 -0.46
C ASN A 142 -1.95 -7.54 0.03
N GLU A 143 -0.67 -7.85 -0.08
CA GLU A 143 -0.07 -9.13 0.31
C GLU A 143 1.09 -8.91 1.27
N ASP A 144 1.21 -9.81 2.24
CA ASP A 144 2.28 -9.78 3.23
C ASP A 144 3.64 -10.00 2.56
N ARG A 145 4.65 -9.23 3.02
CA ARG A 145 6.04 -9.43 2.62
C ARG A 145 6.81 -10.13 3.71
N TYR A 146 7.29 -11.34 3.42
CA TYR A 146 8.27 -12.04 4.24
C TYR A 146 9.67 -11.61 3.84
N LEU A 147 10.43 -11.16 4.82
CA LEU A 147 11.82 -10.75 4.73
C LEU A 147 12.72 -11.92 5.11
N ASP A 148 13.87 -12.07 4.48
CA ASP A 148 14.87 -13.02 4.97
C ASP A 148 15.46 -12.51 6.29
N ILE A 149 15.87 -13.37 7.22
CA ILE A 149 16.35 -12.95 8.56
C ILE A 149 17.47 -11.89 8.49
N GLY A 150 18.34 -11.95 7.49
CA GLY A 150 19.42 -10.97 7.30
C GLY A 150 18.99 -9.62 6.69
N GLU A 151 17.75 -9.51 6.19
CA GLU A 151 17.24 -8.26 5.64
C GLU A 151 16.84 -7.29 6.76
N LYS A 152 17.32 -6.05 6.66
CA LYS A 152 16.98 -4.98 7.60
C LYS A 152 15.65 -4.33 7.24
N THR A 153 14.82 -4.03 8.23
CA THR A 153 13.59 -3.24 8.05
C THR A 153 13.33 -2.34 9.25
N GLY A 154 12.41 -1.40 9.13
CA GLY A 154 12.10 -0.44 10.19
C GLY A 154 11.06 0.58 9.79
N THR A 155 10.67 1.40 10.76
CA THR A 155 9.77 2.54 10.57
C THR A 155 10.21 3.69 11.45
N ASP A 156 10.21 4.91 10.93
CA ASP A 156 10.48 6.13 11.72
C ASP A 156 9.18 6.72 12.31
N SER A 157 8.13 5.90 12.41
CA SER A 157 6.80 6.34 12.84
C SER A 157 6.62 6.24 14.34
N GLY A 158 5.81 7.14 14.88
CA GLY A 158 5.45 7.17 16.30
C GLY A 158 6.44 7.91 17.19
N LYS A 159 6.03 8.13 18.44
CA LYS A 159 6.83 8.76 19.50
C LYS A 159 6.67 7.92 20.76
N ARG A 160 7.54 8.15 21.75
CA ARG A 160 7.55 7.57 23.11
C ARG A 160 6.36 6.67 23.47
N GLY A 161 6.64 5.38 23.63
CA GLY A 161 5.70 4.37 24.14
C GLY A 161 6.35 3.54 25.24
N VAL A 162 5.54 3.01 26.15
CA VAL A 162 6.00 2.07 27.17
C VAL A 162 5.70 0.66 26.69
N LEU A 163 6.73 -0.17 26.50
CA LEU A 163 6.60 -1.61 26.26
C LEU A 163 5.96 -2.24 27.49
N SER A 164 4.70 -2.62 27.35
CA SER A 164 3.84 -3.08 28.46
C SER A 164 3.61 -4.57 28.48
N ALA A 165 3.78 -5.25 27.34
CA ALA A 165 3.75 -6.69 27.26
C ALA A 165 4.59 -7.20 26.09
N VAL A 166 5.15 -8.40 26.27
CA VAL A 166 5.71 -9.22 25.20
C VAL A 166 4.92 -10.53 25.21
N ILE A 167 4.25 -10.85 24.11
CA ILE A 167 3.39 -12.04 23.99
C ILE A 167 4.06 -12.99 23.01
N VAL A 168 4.36 -14.20 23.46
CA VAL A 168 4.99 -15.23 22.66
C VAL A 168 3.91 -16.18 22.14
N GLY A 169 3.80 -16.27 20.82
CA GLY A 169 2.98 -17.23 20.10
C GLY A 169 3.78 -18.47 19.66
N LEU A 170 3.11 -19.35 18.90
CA LEU A 170 3.74 -20.56 18.34
C LEU A 170 4.82 -20.22 17.31
N GLU A 171 4.55 -19.23 16.47
CA GLU A 171 5.45 -18.80 15.39
C GLU A 171 5.71 -17.30 15.44
N SER A 172 5.34 -16.64 16.55
CA SER A 172 5.30 -15.18 16.60
C SER A 172 5.72 -14.60 17.95
N VAL A 173 6.07 -13.33 17.92
CA VAL A 173 6.20 -12.48 19.11
C VAL A 173 5.51 -11.15 18.86
N GLU A 174 4.77 -10.68 19.86
CA GLU A 174 4.08 -9.40 19.82
C GLU A 174 4.57 -8.48 20.93
N PHE A 175 4.76 -7.21 20.61
CA PHE A 175 5.21 -6.15 21.51
C PHE A 175 4.11 -5.11 21.64
N LEU A 176 3.52 -4.99 22.83
CA LEU A 176 2.40 -4.09 23.09
C LEU A 176 2.87 -2.79 23.75
N PHE A 177 2.47 -1.65 23.18
CA PHE A 177 2.84 -0.33 23.68
C PHE A 177 1.65 0.42 24.26
N LYS A 178 1.90 1.13 25.35
CA LYS A 178 0.90 1.98 26.03
C LYS A 178 1.49 3.38 26.29
N PRO A 179 0.65 4.38 26.59
CA PRO A 179 1.17 5.70 26.92
C PRO A 179 2.01 5.68 28.20
N GLU A 180 3.04 6.52 28.23
CA GLU A 180 3.74 6.86 29.46
C GLU A 180 2.79 7.62 30.41
N ARG A 181 2.83 7.28 31.69
CA ARG A 181 1.96 7.88 32.71
C ARG A 181 2.14 9.41 32.74
N GLY A 182 1.04 10.14 32.60
CA GLY A 182 1.05 11.62 32.53
C GLY A 182 1.32 12.19 31.14
N LYS A 183 1.53 11.35 30.12
CA LYS A 183 1.69 11.75 28.71
C LYS A 183 0.62 11.17 27.79
N GLU A 184 -0.48 10.69 28.36
CA GLU A 184 -1.59 10.04 27.64
C GLU A 184 -2.19 10.97 26.57
N ALA A 185 -2.38 12.25 26.90
CA ALA A 185 -2.94 13.22 25.96
C ALA A 185 -2.09 13.37 24.70
N GLY A 186 -0.75 13.38 24.82
CA GLY A 186 0.17 13.47 23.69
C GLY A 186 0.20 12.18 22.87
N PHE A 187 0.12 11.03 23.53
CA PHE A 187 0.00 9.72 22.88
C PHE A 187 -1.26 9.68 22.01
N TYR A 188 -2.43 10.01 22.57
CA TYR A 188 -3.71 9.98 21.85
C TYR A 188 -3.89 11.08 20.80
N ALA A 189 -3.23 12.24 20.96
CA ALA A 189 -3.31 13.35 20.00
C ALA A 189 -2.49 13.11 18.71
N ALA A 190 -1.50 12.21 18.73
CA ALA A 190 -0.54 12.04 17.65
C ALA A 190 -0.72 10.72 16.85
N PHE A 191 -1.96 10.22 16.70
CA PHE A 191 -2.26 8.91 16.12
C PHE A 191 -1.37 7.80 16.71
N THR A 192 -1.70 7.33 17.93
CA THR A 192 -0.90 6.35 18.71
C THR A 192 -0.29 5.24 17.87
N ASP A 193 1.00 5.32 17.59
CA ASP A 193 1.73 4.32 16.82
C ASP A 193 2.73 3.60 17.72
N ILE A 194 3.32 2.52 17.22
CA ILE A 194 4.51 1.95 17.87
C ILE A 194 5.65 2.99 17.84
N PRO A 195 6.59 2.97 18.79
CA PRO A 195 7.80 3.79 18.69
C PRO A 195 8.57 3.52 17.40
N ALA A 196 9.42 4.46 16.97
CA ALA A 196 10.29 4.26 15.83
C ALA A 196 11.09 2.97 16.04
N THR A 197 11.12 2.12 15.03
CA THR A 197 11.53 0.72 15.15
C THR A 197 12.59 0.40 14.11
N GLU A 198 13.65 -0.25 14.53
CA GLU A 198 14.69 -0.82 13.67
C GLU A 198 14.79 -2.32 13.93
N ILE A 199 14.80 -3.13 12.88
CA ILE A 199 14.92 -4.59 12.94
C ILE A 199 16.08 -5.01 12.07
N MET A 200 17.02 -5.74 12.64
CA MET A 200 18.19 -6.26 11.95
C MET A 200 18.63 -7.59 12.56
N ALA A 201 19.50 -8.29 11.84
CA ALA A 201 20.19 -9.45 12.36
C ALA A 201 21.62 -9.11 12.80
N GLU A 202 22.07 -9.77 13.85
CA GLU A 202 23.42 -9.75 14.41
C GLU A 202 23.96 -11.19 14.54
N GLU A 203 25.24 -11.33 14.87
CA GLU A 203 25.89 -12.62 15.17
C GLU A 203 25.65 -13.69 14.09
N ASP A 204 26.03 -13.40 12.84
CA ASP A 204 25.84 -14.29 11.67
C ASP A 204 24.39 -14.78 11.50
N ASN A 205 23.42 -13.88 11.73
CA ASN A 205 21.97 -14.14 11.66
C ASN A 205 21.42 -15.05 12.76
N SER A 206 22.18 -15.33 13.82
CA SER A 206 21.69 -16.10 14.96
C SER A 206 20.91 -15.28 15.99
N VAL A 207 21.00 -13.95 15.93
CA VAL A 207 20.24 -13.03 16.79
C VAL A 207 19.52 -12.00 15.94
N MET A 208 18.20 -11.88 16.08
CA MET A 208 17.44 -10.75 15.57
C MET A 208 17.33 -9.69 16.66
N LEU A 209 17.76 -8.48 16.35
CA LEU A 209 17.66 -7.31 17.20
C LEU A 209 16.52 -6.42 16.74
N VAL A 210 15.59 -6.15 17.65
CA VAL A 210 14.49 -5.20 17.47
C VAL A 210 14.71 -4.02 18.42
N ARG A 211 15.01 -2.84 17.88
CA ARG A 211 15.17 -1.60 18.65
C ARG A 211 13.94 -0.74 18.53
N PHE A 212 13.44 -0.26 19.66
CA PHE A 212 12.37 0.72 19.78
C PHE A 212 12.96 2.02 20.33
N GLU A 213 13.11 3.03 19.48
CA GLU A 213 13.67 4.33 19.87
C GLU A 213 12.74 5.07 20.82
N ASP A 214 13.32 5.80 21.77
CA ASP A 214 12.58 6.64 22.73
C ASP A 214 11.50 5.87 23.53
N ALA A 215 11.57 4.54 23.57
CA ALA A 215 10.67 3.68 24.32
C ALA A 215 11.18 3.44 25.75
N ALA A 216 10.28 3.05 26.66
CA ALA A 216 10.62 2.61 28.01
C ALA A 216 10.01 1.22 28.30
N VAL A 217 10.53 0.51 29.30
CA VAL A 217 9.99 -0.80 29.70
C VAL A 217 9.10 -0.67 30.93
N GLU A 218 7.91 -1.26 30.91
CA GLU A 218 7.12 -1.40 32.13
C GLU A 218 7.72 -2.46 33.04
N GLY A 219 7.88 -2.15 34.33
CA GLY A 219 8.59 -3.01 35.29
C GLY A 219 8.13 -4.48 35.37
N ALA A 220 6.91 -4.81 34.95
CA ALA A 220 6.40 -6.19 34.88
C ALA A 220 6.92 -6.99 33.67
N VAL A 221 7.32 -6.32 32.59
CA VAL A 221 8.04 -6.93 31.46
C VAL A 221 9.48 -7.25 31.86
N GLY A 222 9.95 -6.77 33.01
CA GLY A 222 11.25 -7.15 33.58
C GLY A 222 12.37 -6.24 33.09
N TYR A 223 13.03 -5.59 34.04
CA TYR A 223 14.28 -4.88 33.78
C TYR A 223 15.37 -5.90 33.44
N ASN A 224 15.92 -5.84 32.22
CA ASN A 224 17.16 -6.53 31.81
C ASN A 224 17.16 -8.04 32.12
N GLY A 225 16.31 -8.80 31.44
CA GLY A 225 16.18 -10.24 31.69
C GLY A 225 15.65 -11.07 30.52
N ILE A 226 15.73 -12.38 30.68
CA ILE A 226 15.16 -13.38 29.77
C ILE A 226 13.64 -13.37 29.96
N LEU A 227 12.89 -13.00 28.92
CA LEU A 227 11.42 -13.02 28.92
C LEU A 227 10.87 -14.38 28.53
N TYR A 228 11.62 -15.09 27.71
CA TYR A 228 11.27 -16.40 27.21
C TYR A 228 12.51 -17.26 27.07
N GLY A 229 12.40 -18.50 27.52
CA GLY A 229 13.39 -19.56 27.34
C GLY A 229 12.66 -20.89 27.29
N GLY A 230 11.97 -21.15 26.18
CA GLY A 230 11.15 -22.34 25.98
C GLY A 230 11.32 -22.92 24.58
N ASP A 231 10.59 -24.00 24.30
CA ASP A 231 10.64 -24.68 23.01
C ASP A 231 9.73 -23.96 22.00
N ASN A 232 10.29 -22.96 21.30
CA ASN A 232 9.70 -22.40 20.09
C ASN A 232 10.54 -22.84 18.88
N PRO A 233 9.92 -23.28 17.77
CA PRO A 233 10.64 -23.84 16.63
C PRO A 233 11.55 -22.85 15.91
N TYR A 234 11.35 -21.54 16.09
CA TYR A 234 12.07 -20.48 15.38
C TYR A 234 13.01 -19.67 16.28
N PHE A 235 12.72 -19.54 17.57
CA PHE A 235 13.62 -18.86 18.51
C PHE A 235 13.71 -19.60 19.84
N SER A 236 14.90 -19.57 20.45
CA SER A 236 15.17 -20.26 21.72
C SER A 236 15.04 -19.35 22.92
N ARG A 237 15.23 -18.04 22.73
CA ARG A 237 15.32 -17.07 23.82
C ARG A 237 14.95 -15.67 23.38
N LEU A 238 14.27 -14.95 24.27
CA LEU A 238 13.96 -13.52 24.12
C LEU A 238 14.52 -12.75 25.32
N GLU A 239 15.25 -11.67 25.06
CA GLU A 239 15.74 -10.74 26.08
C GLU A 239 15.27 -9.33 25.78
N VAL A 240 14.97 -8.57 26.83
CA VAL A 240 14.68 -7.13 26.72
C VAL A 240 15.67 -6.36 27.55
N ARG A 241 16.22 -5.30 26.97
CA ARG A 241 17.16 -4.38 27.61
C ARG A 241 16.67 -2.95 27.42
N GLU A 242 16.62 -2.21 28.51
CA GLU A 242 16.42 -0.76 28.45
C GLU A 242 17.80 -0.10 28.32
N GLU A 243 17.96 0.73 27.29
CA GLU A 243 19.19 1.42 26.91
C GLU A 243 18.92 2.94 26.88
N ASP A 244 19.96 3.78 26.92
CA ASP A 244 19.79 5.24 27.00
C ASP A 244 18.96 5.83 25.83
N SER A 245 18.94 5.14 24.69
CA SER A 245 18.21 5.53 23.47
C SER A 245 16.86 4.86 23.29
N GLY A 246 16.43 3.95 24.18
CA GLY A 246 15.15 3.25 24.06
C GLY A 246 15.17 1.82 24.58
N VAL A 247 14.48 0.92 23.88
CA VAL A 247 14.36 -0.49 24.27
C VAL A 247 14.89 -1.39 23.16
N SER A 248 15.80 -2.30 23.52
CA SER A 248 16.35 -3.30 22.62
C SER A 248 15.84 -4.69 23.00
N VAL A 249 15.30 -5.42 22.03
CA VAL A 249 14.86 -6.82 22.17
C VAL A 249 15.77 -7.71 21.36
N TYR A 250 16.37 -8.69 22.03
CA TYR A 250 17.26 -9.68 21.43
C TYR A 250 16.50 -10.99 21.31
N ILE A 251 16.27 -11.44 20.08
CA ILE A 251 15.59 -12.69 19.74
C ILE A 251 16.65 -13.67 19.26
N HIS A 252 17.02 -14.64 20.09
CA HIS A 252 17.97 -15.68 19.70
C HIS A 252 17.27 -16.71 18.83
N LEU A 253 17.60 -16.70 17.55
CA LEU A 253 16.98 -17.54 16.53
C LEU A 253 17.53 -18.97 16.60
N THR A 254 16.71 -19.90 16.14
CA THR A 254 17.13 -21.27 15.84
C THR A 254 17.47 -21.39 14.36
N GLU A 255 18.12 -22.49 13.97
CA GLU A 255 18.42 -22.78 12.56
C GLU A 255 17.16 -22.90 11.68
N SER A 256 15.98 -23.12 12.26
CA SER A 256 14.73 -23.20 11.51
C SER A 256 14.23 -21.83 11.04
N ALA A 257 14.63 -20.72 11.67
CA ALA A 257 14.17 -19.40 11.28
C ALA A 257 14.89 -18.94 10.01
N GLY A 258 14.17 -18.87 8.89
CA GLY A 258 14.73 -18.39 7.63
C GLY A 258 14.14 -17.06 7.16
N ARG A 259 12.87 -16.81 7.50
CA ARG A 259 12.15 -15.59 7.11
C ARG A 259 11.32 -15.05 8.25
N TYR A 260 11.02 -13.76 8.20
CA TYR A 260 10.13 -13.10 9.12
C TYR A 260 9.20 -12.12 8.42
N LEU A 261 8.00 -11.97 8.95
CA LEU A 261 7.03 -10.96 8.59
C LEU A 261 6.90 -10.00 9.76
N VAL A 262 6.90 -8.71 9.46
CA VAL A 262 6.66 -7.68 10.44
C VAL A 262 5.38 -6.92 10.11
N LYS A 263 4.53 -6.78 11.12
CA LYS A 263 3.28 -6.03 11.05
C LYS A 263 3.16 -5.13 12.25
N LYS A 264 2.36 -4.09 12.10
CA LYS A 264 1.85 -3.33 13.24
C LYS A 264 0.34 -3.25 13.18
N GLY A 265 -0.25 -3.14 14.36
CA GLY A 265 -1.70 -3.09 14.49
C GLY A 265 -2.11 -2.39 15.76
N ARG A 266 -3.40 -2.44 16.06
CA ARG A 266 -3.99 -1.86 17.26
C ARG A 266 -4.94 -2.85 17.91
N LEU A 267 -4.92 -2.89 19.23
CA LEU A 267 -5.95 -3.60 19.98
C LEU A 267 -7.32 -2.94 19.75
N PRO A 268 -8.43 -3.72 19.82
CA PRO A 268 -9.77 -3.15 19.76
C PRO A 268 -10.00 -2.07 20.82
N LEU A 269 -10.94 -1.17 20.54
CA LEU A 269 -11.42 -0.20 21.52
C LEU A 269 -12.02 -0.92 22.75
N PRO A 270 -11.87 -0.35 23.97
CA PRO A 270 -11.53 1.04 24.26
C PRO A 270 -10.03 1.36 24.37
N THR A 271 -9.14 0.36 24.42
CA THR A 271 -7.72 0.61 24.69
C THR A 271 -6.98 1.18 23.48
N GLY A 272 -7.20 0.61 22.27
CA GLY A 272 -6.62 1.13 21.03
C GLY A 272 -5.08 1.12 21.00
N PHE A 273 -4.45 0.33 21.87
CA PHE A 273 -3.00 0.30 22.04
C PHE A 273 -2.30 -0.29 20.82
N PRO A 274 -1.25 0.38 20.30
CA PRO A 274 -0.51 -0.12 19.16
C PRO A 274 0.38 -1.30 19.58
N TYR A 275 0.59 -2.22 18.65
CA TYR A 275 1.50 -3.34 18.82
C TYR A 275 2.34 -3.57 17.55
N LEU A 276 3.54 -4.11 17.75
CA LEU A 276 4.35 -4.73 16.71
C LEU A 276 4.13 -6.25 16.78
N HIS A 277 3.97 -6.90 15.64
CA HIS A 277 3.86 -8.34 15.49
C HIS A 277 4.97 -8.83 14.56
N LEU A 278 5.75 -9.81 15.03
CA LEU A 278 6.72 -10.55 14.23
C LEU A 278 6.25 -12.00 14.10
N GLU A 279 6.12 -12.49 12.88
CA GLU A 279 5.84 -13.89 12.55
C GLU A 279 7.08 -14.49 11.87
N PHE A 280 7.53 -15.66 12.31
CA PHE A 280 8.69 -16.36 11.77
C PHE A 280 8.26 -17.57 10.95
N ARG A 281 9.02 -17.89 9.91
CA ARG A 281 8.81 -19.07 9.07
C ARG A 281 10.13 -19.73 8.69
N SER A 282 10.02 -21.00 8.28
CA SER A 282 11.15 -21.74 7.74
C SER A 282 11.63 -21.14 6.42
N GLY A 283 12.95 -21.07 6.25
CA GLY A 283 13.58 -20.75 4.96
C GLY A 283 13.63 -21.94 4.01
N LEU A 284 13.31 -23.14 4.50
CA LEU A 284 13.18 -24.33 3.68
C LEU A 284 11.83 -24.27 2.96
N GLU A 285 11.88 -24.10 1.63
CA GLU A 285 10.72 -24.35 0.77
C GLU A 285 10.35 -25.84 0.87
N PHE A 286 9.10 -26.14 1.21
CA PHE A 286 8.54 -27.50 1.17
C PHE A 286 8.00 -27.83 -0.22
#